data_AF-A0A158QY80-F1
#
_entry.id   AF-A0A158QY80-F1
#
_cell.length_a   1.000
_cell.length_b   1.000
_cell.length_c   1.000
_cell.angle_alpha   90.00
_cell.angle_beta   90.00
_cell.angle_gamma   90.00
#
_symmetry.space_group_name_H-M   'P 1'
#
loop_
_entity.id
_entity.type
_entity.pdbx_description
1 polymer ?
#
loop_
_entity_poly.entity_id
_entity_poly.type
_entity_poly.pdbx_seq_one_letter_code
_entity_poly.pdbx_strand_id
1 'polypeptide(L)'
;MFDSLQCLTRPLNRRAIALAPDLVDLAAPLVSRVTIALTMNSVAAKIACGEGQGAGARGELANAPGADLQVVVPEDSGPMNCTAANSNTTQFVRFTAITMHNYYRKKVARGWAKDQTGQNLPPAADMKKMMYDCDLELSASKLADKCTETADPTLTGGKAVLFKKVNDGTMTTVKAVEEAMKSWYDEVGKATLGDPPKATNAVKGFANMIHDENGKVGCAIKSCSGSWLFACLYDQPFVATDSPIYQSGTTCTGCKQTCVGHTFCP
;
A
#
# COMPACT_ATOMS: atom_id res chain seq x y z
N MET A 1 -18.49 -6.47 13.23
CA MET A 1 -19.83 -7.07 13.03
C MET A 1 -20.53 -6.18 12.03
N PHE A 2 -20.69 -6.64 10.79
CA PHE A 2 -21.36 -5.92 9.70
C PHE A 2 -22.50 -6.79 9.20
N ASP A 3 -23.72 -6.26 9.21
CA ASP A 3 -24.92 -7.08 9.03
C ASP A 3 -25.32 -7.32 7.58
N SER A 4 -25.77 -8.56 7.34
CA SER A 4 -26.75 -8.98 6.33
C SER A 4 -26.50 -8.56 4.87
N LEU A 5 -26.03 -9.52 4.08
CA LEU A 5 -25.56 -9.32 2.72
C LEU A 5 -26.32 -10.25 1.71
N GLN A 6 -26.61 -9.77 0.50
CA GLN A 6 -27.47 -10.37 -0.54
C GLN A 6 -26.89 -10.22 -1.97
N CYS A 7 -27.08 -11.21 -2.84
CA CYS A 7 -26.73 -11.13 -4.28
C CYS A 7 -27.96 -10.87 -5.17
N LEU A 8 -27.76 -10.17 -6.31
CA LEU A 8 -28.81 -9.78 -7.26
C LEU A 8 -28.37 -10.06 -8.71
N THR A 9 -29.34 -10.32 -9.58
CA THR A 9 -29.14 -10.71 -11.00
C THR A 9 -29.56 -9.62 -11.99
N ARG A 10 -29.70 -8.36 -11.55
CA ARG A 10 -30.20 -7.24 -12.36
C ARG A 10 -29.07 -6.27 -12.75
N PRO A 11 -29.12 -5.62 -13.93
CA PRO A 11 -28.12 -4.64 -14.34
C PRO A 11 -28.10 -3.42 -13.39
N LEU A 12 -26.90 -2.88 -13.13
CA LEU A 12 -26.71 -1.73 -12.25
C LEU A 12 -26.82 -0.41 -13.02
N ASN A 13 -27.77 0.44 -12.63
CA ASN A 13 -27.87 1.83 -13.09
C ASN A 13 -26.96 2.78 -12.27
N ARG A 14 -25.82 2.28 -11.78
CA ARG A 14 -24.84 3.02 -10.96
C ARG A 14 -23.42 2.56 -11.29
N ARG A 15 -22.43 3.44 -11.08
CA ARG A 15 -21.01 3.08 -11.21
C ARG A 15 -20.66 1.98 -10.20
N ALA A 16 -20.02 0.93 -10.67
CA ALA A 16 -19.62 -0.23 -9.87
C ALA A 16 -18.10 -0.45 -9.97
N ILE A 17 -17.56 -1.16 -9.00
CA ILE A 17 -16.13 -1.14 -8.66
C ILE A 17 -15.60 -2.57 -8.68
N ALA A 18 -14.40 -2.81 -9.21
CA ALA A 18 -13.73 -4.11 -9.03
C ALA A 18 -12.69 -4.04 -7.91
N LEU A 19 -12.73 -5.00 -6.99
CA LEU A 19 -11.68 -5.30 -6.01
C LEU A 19 -11.30 -6.78 -6.14
N ALA A 20 -10.02 -7.10 -5.98
CA ALA A 20 -9.56 -8.47 -5.80
C ALA A 20 -9.89 -8.97 -4.38
N PRO A 21 -10.01 -10.28 -4.12
CA PRO A 21 -10.53 -10.81 -2.84
C PRO A 21 -9.70 -10.40 -1.61
N ASP A 22 -8.38 -10.34 -1.78
CA ASP A 22 -7.39 -9.84 -0.82
C ASP A 22 -7.56 -8.34 -0.50
N LEU A 23 -7.99 -7.54 -1.47
CA LEU A 23 -8.21 -6.10 -1.30
C LEU A 23 -9.56 -5.75 -0.65
N VAL A 24 -10.48 -6.70 -0.48
CA VAL A 24 -11.77 -6.45 0.20
C VAL A 24 -11.56 -6.09 1.67
N ASP A 25 -10.76 -6.87 2.38
CA ASP A 25 -10.45 -6.66 3.81
C ASP A 25 -9.68 -5.36 4.07
N LEU A 26 -8.89 -4.91 3.08
CA LEU A 26 -8.10 -3.67 3.16
C LEU A 26 -8.95 -2.42 2.86
N ALA A 27 -9.96 -2.53 1.99
CA ALA A 27 -10.87 -1.44 1.63
C ALA A 27 -12.05 -1.28 2.61
N ALA A 28 -12.61 -2.38 3.12
CA ALA A 28 -13.77 -2.38 4.02
C ALA A 28 -13.68 -1.43 5.24
N PRO A 29 -12.54 -1.27 5.95
CA PRO A 29 -12.44 -0.34 7.08
C PRO A 29 -12.26 1.15 6.68
N LEU A 30 -12.29 1.48 5.39
CA LEU A 30 -12.07 2.85 4.88
C LEU A 30 -13.32 3.48 4.24
N VAL A 31 -14.38 2.72 3.96
CA VAL A 31 -15.59 3.21 3.27
C VAL A 31 -16.86 2.70 3.94
N SER A 32 -17.91 3.54 4.06
CA SER A 32 -19.17 3.15 4.70
C SER A 32 -20.03 2.19 3.88
N ARG A 33 -19.80 2.13 2.55
CA ARG A 33 -20.38 1.15 1.60
C ARG A 33 -19.40 0.95 0.44
N VAL A 34 -19.34 -0.27 -0.11
CA VAL A 34 -18.58 -0.60 -1.33
C VAL A 34 -19.43 -1.47 -2.26
N THR A 35 -19.48 -1.11 -3.54
CA THR A 35 -20.25 -1.81 -4.59
C THR A 35 -19.28 -2.64 -5.44
N ILE A 36 -19.05 -3.90 -5.06
CA ILE A 36 -18.06 -4.78 -5.74
C ILE A 36 -18.71 -5.59 -6.87
N ALA A 37 -18.36 -5.28 -8.12
CA ALA A 37 -18.69 -6.04 -9.30
C ALA A 37 -17.62 -7.12 -9.57
N LEU A 38 -18.05 -8.37 -9.66
CA LEU A 38 -17.21 -9.53 -10.01
C LEU A 38 -17.87 -10.26 -11.20
N THR A 39 -17.07 -10.91 -12.04
CA THR A 39 -17.61 -11.76 -13.12
C THR A 39 -18.24 -13.01 -12.54
N MET A 40 -19.42 -13.43 -13.04
CA MET A 40 -20.22 -14.51 -12.43
C MET A 40 -19.47 -15.84 -12.29
N ASN A 41 -18.51 -16.13 -13.19
CA ASN A 41 -17.74 -17.37 -13.18
C ASN A 41 -16.45 -17.29 -12.35
N SER A 42 -16.13 -16.15 -11.75
CA SER A 42 -14.92 -16.00 -10.92
C SER A 42 -15.03 -16.78 -9.61
N VAL A 43 -13.90 -17.30 -9.12
CA VAL A 43 -13.81 -17.94 -7.79
C VAL A 43 -14.25 -16.95 -6.70
N ALA A 44 -13.93 -15.66 -6.88
CA ALA A 44 -14.38 -14.57 -6.01
C ALA A 44 -15.92 -14.47 -5.93
N ALA A 45 -16.63 -14.50 -7.07
CA ALA A 45 -18.09 -14.45 -7.08
C ALA A 45 -18.73 -15.69 -6.44
N LYS A 46 -18.17 -16.88 -6.67
CA LYS A 46 -18.66 -18.14 -6.07
C LYS A 46 -18.52 -18.14 -4.54
N ILE A 47 -17.40 -17.63 -4.02
CA ILE A 47 -17.20 -17.45 -2.57
C ILE A 47 -18.15 -16.36 -2.03
N ALA A 48 -18.25 -15.21 -2.70
CA ALA A 48 -19.02 -14.05 -2.23
C ALA A 48 -20.56 -14.22 -2.31
N CYS A 49 -21.08 -15.11 -3.16
CA CYS A 49 -22.53 -15.39 -3.26
C CYS A 49 -22.97 -16.76 -2.74
N GLY A 50 -22.07 -17.57 -2.18
CA GLY A 50 -22.41 -18.75 -1.39
C GLY A 50 -23.18 -19.84 -2.14
N GLU A 51 -22.62 -20.37 -3.24
CA GLU A 51 -23.13 -21.61 -3.87
C GLU A 51 -22.96 -22.81 -2.90
N GLY A 52 -23.91 -22.98 -1.97
CA GLY A 52 -24.01 -24.15 -1.10
C GLY A 52 -24.49 -23.90 0.33
N GLN A 53 -24.40 -22.67 0.86
CA GLN A 53 -24.83 -22.33 2.23
C GLN A 53 -25.52 -20.96 2.29
N GLY A 54 -26.53 -20.84 3.15
CA GLY A 54 -27.54 -19.79 3.06
C GLY A 54 -27.18 -18.43 3.67
N ALA A 55 -27.51 -17.37 2.92
CA ALA A 55 -27.78 -15.99 3.37
C ALA A 55 -26.66 -15.21 4.08
N GLY A 56 -25.78 -14.53 3.31
CA GLY A 56 -24.88 -13.49 3.86
C GLY A 56 -23.70 -13.02 2.97
N ALA A 57 -23.96 -12.40 1.80
CA ALA A 57 -23.05 -12.11 0.66
C ALA A 57 -23.92 -11.56 -0.50
N ARG A 58 -23.84 -10.40 -1.18
CA ARG A 58 -23.20 -9.04 -1.26
C ARG A 58 -21.70 -8.81 -1.46
N GLY A 59 -21.32 -8.75 -2.74
CA GLY A 59 -21.13 -7.44 -3.41
C GLY A 59 -22.35 -7.16 -4.31
N GLU A 60 -22.39 -6.04 -5.04
CA GLU A 60 -23.39 -5.90 -6.13
C GLU A 60 -22.74 -6.35 -7.45
N LEU A 61 -23.00 -7.61 -7.84
CA LEU A 61 -22.48 -8.16 -9.08
C LEU A 61 -23.12 -7.49 -10.30
N ALA A 62 -22.30 -6.92 -11.18
CA ALA A 62 -22.74 -6.44 -12.49
C ALA A 62 -22.35 -7.44 -13.59
N ASN A 63 -23.33 -7.88 -14.37
CA ASN A 63 -23.08 -8.61 -15.61
C ASN A 63 -23.09 -7.60 -16.78
N ALA A 64 -21.91 -7.28 -17.32
CA ALA A 64 -21.74 -6.24 -18.33
C ALA A 64 -20.70 -6.67 -19.39
N PRO A 65 -21.14 -7.15 -20.57
CA PRO A 65 -20.25 -7.42 -21.69
C PRO A 65 -19.57 -6.12 -22.15
N GLY A 66 -18.23 -6.05 -22.04
CA GLY A 66 -17.48 -4.86 -22.42
C GLY A 66 -17.42 -3.73 -21.37
N ALA A 67 -17.74 -4.00 -20.10
CA ALA A 67 -17.40 -3.04 -19.04
C ALA A 67 -15.89 -2.97 -18.82
N ASP A 68 -15.33 -1.78 -19.01
CA ASP A 68 -13.93 -1.49 -18.68
C ASP A 68 -13.73 -1.50 -17.15
N LEU A 69 -12.69 -2.18 -16.68
CA LEU A 69 -12.59 -2.64 -15.30
C LEU A 69 -12.05 -1.54 -14.37
N GLN A 70 -12.93 -0.63 -13.94
CA GLN A 70 -12.58 0.43 -12.99
C GLN A 70 -12.27 -0.14 -11.60
N VAL A 71 -10.98 -0.44 -11.38
CA VAL A 71 -10.37 -0.57 -10.06
C VAL A 71 -10.56 0.76 -9.33
N VAL A 72 -11.23 0.77 -8.17
CA VAL A 72 -11.21 1.97 -7.34
C VAL A 72 -9.81 2.17 -6.80
N VAL A 73 -9.35 3.38 -6.96
CA VAL A 73 -8.12 3.95 -6.42
C VAL A 73 -8.55 4.86 -5.27
N PRO A 74 -7.94 4.80 -4.06
CA PRO A 74 -8.35 5.69 -2.97
C PRO A 74 -8.14 7.14 -3.40
N GLU A 75 -9.15 7.99 -3.20
CA GLU A 75 -9.44 9.17 -4.05
C GLU A 75 -8.24 10.11 -4.30
N ASP A 76 -7.38 10.32 -3.30
CA ASP A 76 -6.17 11.15 -3.41
C ASP A 76 -4.86 10.33 -3.30
N SER A 77 -4.71 9.27 -4.10
CA SER A 77 -3.45 8.50 -4.23
C SER A 77 -2.72 8.72 -5.55
N GLY A 78 -3.18 9.67 -6.38
CA GLY A 78 -2.51 10.07 -7.62
C GLY A 78 -2.83 9.19 -8.84
N PRO A 79 -2.45 9.62 -10.05
CA PRO A 79 -2.76 8.92 -11.30
C PRO A 79 -1.87 7.68 -11.50
N MET A 80 -2.30 6.52 -11.01
CA MET A 80 -1.61 5.23 -11.16
C MET A 80 -1.68 4.63 -12.59
N ASN A 81 -1.84 5.43 -13.64
CA ASN A 81 -1.93 4.96 -15.03
C ASN A 81 -0.56 4.89 -15.70
N CYS A 82 0.39 4.19 -15.05
CA CYS A 82 1.79 4.15 -15.49
C CYS A 82 1.97 3.22 -16.71
N THR A 83 2.55 3.77 -17.79
CA THR A 83 2.64 3.11 -19.11
C THR A 83 3.95 2.35 -19.35
N ALA A 84 4.98 2.58 -18.52
CA ALA A 84 6.35 2.10 -18.74
C ALA A 84 6.76 0.93 -17.81
N ALA A 85 5.78 0.24 -17.23
CA ALA A 85 5.98 -0.82 -16.25
C ALA A 85 6.36 -2.16 -16.88
N ASN A 86 7.08 -3.00 -16.14
CA ASN A 86 7.19 -4.42 -16.47
C ASN A 86 5.83 -5.14 -16.26
N SER A 87 5.63 -6.28 -16.93
CA SER A 87 4.37 -7.02 -16.90
C SER A 87 4.00 -7.66 -15.56
N ASN A 88 4.91 -7.70 -14.57
CA ASN A 88 4.60 -8.14 -13.21
C ASN A 88 4.02 -6.99 -12.35
N THR A 89 4.33 -5.74 -12.70
CA THR A 89 3.91 -4.52 -11.98
C THR A 89 2.53 -4.07 -12.48
N THR A 90 1.50 -4.81 -12.08
CA THR A 90 0.10 -4.60 -12.45
C THR A 90 -0.57 -3.50 -11.63
N GLN A 91 -1.78 -3.09 -12.01
CA GLN A 91 -2.56 -2.10 -11.24
C GLN A 91 -2.82 -2.54 -9.78
N PHE A 92 -2.97 -3.85 -9.54
CA PHE A 92 -3.12 -4.40 -8.20
C PHE A 92 -1.82 -4.28 -7.38
N VAL A 93 -0.65 -4.42 -8.00
CA VAL A 93 0.65 -4.18 -7.35
C VAL A 93 0.78 -2.72 -6.91
N ARG A 94 0.43 -1.76 -7.79
CA ARG A 94 0.42 -0.32 -7.44
C ARG A 94 -0.52 -0.03 -6.28
N PHE A 95 -1.76 -0.52 -6.36
CA PHE A 95 -2.78 -0.33 -5.33
C PHE A 95 -2.34 -0.90 -3.98
N THR A 96 -1.83 -2.13 -3.95
CA THR A 96 -1.37 -2.81 -2.73
C THR A 96 -0.22 -2.02 -2.10
N ALA A 97 0.78 -1.63 -2.89
CA ALA A 97 1.89 -0.81 -2.44
C ALA A 97 1.40 0.51 -1.81
N ILE A 98 0.62 1.34 -2.53
CA ILE A 98 0.23 2.67 -2.03
C ILE A 98 -0.73 2.59 -0.83
N THR A 99 -1.57 1.55 -0.77
CA THR A 99 -2.53 1.37 0.32
C THR A 99 -1.85 0.84 1.57
N MET A 100 -0.88 -0.07 1.46
CA MET A 100 -0.09 -0.52 2.62
C MET A 100 0.84 0.60 3.15
N HIS A 101 1.44 1.42 2.28
CA HIS A 101 2.19 2.61 2.71
C HIS A 101 1.31 3.52 3.56
N ASN A 102 0.15 3.94 3.03
CA ASN A 102 -0.76 4.81 3.77
C ASN A 102 -1.37 4.13 5.01
N TYR A 103 -1.66 2.83 4.99
CA TYR A 103 -2.10 2.07 6.17
C TYR A 103 -1.07 2.15 7.31
N TYR A 104 0.20 1.88 7.02
CA TYR A 104 1.26 1.92 8.04
C TYR A 104 1.57 3.35 8.49
N ARG A 105 1.65 4.33 7.58
CA ARG A 105 1.78 5.76 7.92
C ARG A 105 0.62 6.23 8.82
N LYS A 106 -0.61 5.81 8.54
CA LYS A 106 -1.81 6.09 9.36
C LYS A 106 -1.73 5.45 10.75
N LYS A 107 -1.19 4.25 10.86
CA LYS A 107 -0.98 3.55 12.13
C LYS A 107 0.09 4.24 12.98
N VAL A 108 1.18 4.71 12.37
CA VAL A 108 2.22 5.52 13.03
C VAL A 108 1.68 6.87 13.47
N ALA A 109 1.08 7.63 12.55
CA ALA A 109 0.63 9.01 12.80
C ALA A 109 -0.38 9.13 13.95
N ARG A 110 -1.13 8.06 14.24
CA ARG A 110 -2.12 7.98 15.33
C ARG A 110 -1.56 7.43 16.66
N GLY A 111 -0.26 7.12 16.73
CA GLY A 111 0.37 6.49 17.88
C GLY A 111 -0.10 5.05 18.14
N TRP A 112 -0.35 4.28 17.07
CA TRP A 112 -0.78 2.86 17.12
C TRP A 112 0.29 1.87 16.64
N ALA A 113 1.44 2.36 16.18
CA ALA A 113 2.63 1.55 15.97
C ALA A 113 3.33 1.29 17.31
N LYS A 114 3.91 0.10 17.49
CA LYS A 114 4.61 -0.31 18.72
C LYS A 114 6.06 -0.66 18.41
N ASP A 115 6.96 -0.27 19.30
CA ASP A 115 8.40 -0.55 19.18
C ASP A 115 8.79 -1.91 19.80
N GLN A 116 10.10 -2.19 19.88
CA GLN A 116 10.64 -3.40 20.53
C GLN A 116 10.21 -3.59 22.00
N THR A 117 9.91 -2.51 22.72
CA THR A 117 9.45 -2.57 24.13
C THR A 117 7.95 -2.85 24.24
N GLY A 118 7.22 -2.84 23.13
CA GLY A 118 5.77 -2.94 23.09
C GLY A 118 5.07 -1.62 23.47
N GLN A 119 5.80 -0.54 23.74
CA GLN A 119 5.22 0.79 23.91
C GLN A 119 4.78 1.36 22.56
N ASN A 120 3.77 2.23 22.59
CA ASN A 120 3.33 2.92 21.38
C ASN A 120 4.33 4.04 21.04
N LEU A 121 4.61 4.22 19.74
CA LEU A 121 5.32 5.40 19.25
C LEU A 121 4.47 6.66 19.48
N PRO A 122 5.09 7.86 19.66
CA PRO A 122 4.36 9.12 19.68
C PRO A 122 3.59 9.33 18.37
N PRO A 123 2.41 9.98 18.39
CA PRO A 123 1.71 10.38 17.16
C PRO A 123 2.54 11.38 16.34
N ALA A 124 2.26 11.49 15.04
CA ALA A 124 3.00 12.36 14.11
C ALA A 124 2.21 13.65 13.83
N ALA A 125 2.86 14.80 13.94
CA ALA A 125 2.22 16.10 13.80
C ALA A 125 1.75 16.39 12.36
N ASP A 126 2.54 15.98 11.37
CA ASP A 126 2.47 16.45 9.98
C ASP A 126 2.78 15.39 8.91
N MET A 127 2.54 14.11 9.24
CA MET A 127 2.65 12.97 8.31
C MET A 127 1.96 13.25 6.96
N LYS A 128 2.74 13.43 5.88
CA LYS A 128 2.17 13.64 4.54
C LYS A 128 1.45 12.39 4.04
N LYS A 129 0.37 12.59 3.28
CA LYS A 129 -0.28 11.53 2.52
C LYS A 129 0.67 11.05 1.42
N MET A 130 0.87 9.73 1.31
CA MET A 130 1.69 9.18 0.23
C MET A 130 0.86 9.08 -1.05
N MET A 131 1.31 9.72 -2.12
CA MET A 131 0.78 9.58 -3.48
C MET A 131 1.66 8.63 -4.31
N TYR A 132 1.10 8.08 -5.39
CA TYR A 132 1.83 7.26 -6.34
C TYR A 132 2.42 8.12 -7.47
N ASP A 133 3.63 7.76 -7.91
CA ASP A 133 4.36 8.48 -8.97
C ASP A 133 4.98 7.51 -10.00
N CYS A 134 4.64 7.71 -11.27
CA CYS A 134 5.03 6.81 -12.36
C CYS A 134 6.50 6.98 -12.81
N ASP A 135 7.13 8.14 -12.56
CA ASP A 135 8.56 8.34 -12.86
C ASP A 135 9.41 7.64 -11.80
N LEU A 136 8.96 7.68 -10.53
CA LEU A 136 9.53 6.85 -9.47
C LEU A 136 9.34 5.34 -9.75
N GLU A 137 8.18 4.93 -10.29
CA GLU A 137 7.94 3.53 -10.72
C GLU A 137 8.90 3.12 -11.85
N LEU A 138 9.11 3.97 -12.84
CA LEU A 138 10.01 3.68 -13.96
C LEU A 138 11.46 3.46 -13.49
N SER A 139 11.95 4.26 -12.55
CA SER A 139 13.25 4.01 -11.93
C SER A 139 13.24 2.76 -11.04
N ALA A 140 12.18 2.52 -10.27
CA ALA A 140 12.04 1.31 -9.46
C ALA A 140 12.02 0.03 -10.33
N SER A 141 11.39 0.04 -11.51
CA SER A 141 11.41 -1.11 -12.44
C SER A 141 12.81 -1.36 -12.97
N LYS A 142 13.51 -0.33 -13.45
CA LYS A 142 14.91 -0.45 -13.92
C LYS A 142 15.88 -0.95 -12.85
N LEU A 143 15.57 -0.70 -11.57
CA LEU A 143 16.29 -1.25 -10.42
C LEU A 143 15.92 -2.72 -10.16
N ALA A 144 14.61 -3.05 -10.12
CA ALA A 144 14.12 -4.41 -9.92
C ALA A 144 14.51 -5.37 -11.06
N ASP A 145 14.59 -4.88 -12.31
CA ASP A 145 15.03 -5.62 -13.50
C ASP A 145 16.47 -6.18 -13.38
N LYS A 146 17.28 -5.65 -12.46
CA LYS A 146 18.64 -6.16 -12.17
C LYS A 146 18.64 -7.43 -11.30
N CYS A 147 17.52 -7.77 -10.66
CA CYS A 147 17.39 -8.88 -9.72
C CYS A 147 18.40 -8.87 -8.54
N THR A 148 18.92 -7.69 -8.17
CA THR A 148 19.80 -7.48 -7.01
C THR A 148 19.28 -6.36 -6.12
N GLU A 149 19.50 -6.46 -4.81
CA GLU A 149 19.12 -5.44 -3.82
C GLU A 149 20.17 -4.30 -3.77
N THR A 150 20.54 -3.79 -4.95
CA THR A 150 21.64 -2.83 -5.14
C THR A 150 21.13 -1.54 -5.77
N ALA A 151 21.26 -0.44 -5.02
CA ALA A 151 20.89 0.88 -5.51
C ALA A 151 21.82 1.35 -6.65
N ASP A 152 21.25 1.98 -7.67
CA ASP A 152 22.00 2.65 -8.74
C ASP A 152 21.78 4.17 -8.62
N PRO A 153 22.81 4.97 -8.29
CA PRO A 153 22.67 6.41 -8.15
C PRO A 153 22.13 7.12 -9.40
N THR A 154 22.34 6.56 -10.60
CA THR A 154 21.83 7.12 -11.85
C THR A 154 20.33 6.92 -12.03
N LEU A 155 19.75 5.93 -11.34
CA LEU A 155 18.32 5.64 -11.35
C LEU A 155 17.60 6.23 -10.14
N THR A 156 18.22 6.28 -8.96
CA THR A 156 17.60 6.89 -7.77
C THR A 156 17.67 8.42 -7.79
N GLY A 157 18.72 9.01 -8.39
CA GLY A 157 18.92 10.46 -8.41
C GLY A 157 18.90 11.07 -6.99
N GLY A 158 19.65 10.46 -6.07
CA GLY A 158 19.78 10.87 -4.65
C GLY A 158 18.66 10.40 -3.72
N LYS A 159 17.59 9.78 -4.23
CA LYS A 159 16.41 9.40 -3.44
C LYS A 159 16.57 8.06 -2.71
N ALA A 160 15.78 7.84 -1.67
CA ALA A 160 15.69 6.57 -0.96
C ALA A 160 15.08 5.48 -1.85
N VAL A 161 15.74 4.33 -1.92
CA VAL A 161 15.16 3.08 -2.46
C VAL A 161 15.15 2.00 -1.39
N LEU A 162 14.00 1.36 -1.20
CA LEU A 162 13.90 0.12 -0.44
C LEU A 162 13.75 -1.06 -1.40
N PHE A 163 14.46 -2.14 -1.07
CA PHE A 163 14.38 -3.43 -1.75
C PHE A 163 13.85 -4.49 -0.79
N LYS A 164 13.22 -5.51 -1.36
CA LYS A 164 12.96 -6.78 -0.71
C LYS A 164 12.98 -7.91 -1.73
N LYS A 165 13.88 -8.87 -1.53
CA LYS A 165 13.77 -10.19 -2.13
C LYS A 165 12.80 -11.07 -1.31
N VAL A 166 11.83 -11.67 -1.99
CA VAL A 166 10.89 -12.67 -1.47
C VAL A 166 11.25 -14.02 -2.09
N ASN A 167 11.71 -14.97 -1.29
CA ASN A 167 12.34 -16.22 -1.77
C ASN A 167 11.35 -17.34 -2.13
N ASP A 168 10.14 -16.99 -2.57
CA ASP A 168 9.17 -17.91 -3.16
C ASP A 168 8.57 -17.31 -4.44
N GLY A 169 9.10 -17.73 -5.58
CA GLY A 169 8.61 -17.35 -6.91
C GLY A 169 7.25 -17.93 -7.29
N THR A 170 6.63 -18.79 -6.47
CA THR A 170 5.28 -19.33 -6.69
C THR A 170 4.18 -18.44 -6.10
N MET A 171 4.54 -17.50 -5.22
CA MET A 171 3.62 -16.49 -4.70
C MET A 171 3.04 -15.63 -5.82
N THR A 172 1.80 -15.17 -5.67
CA THR A 172 1.26 -14.10 -6.52
C THR A 172 1.99 -12.79 -6.26
N THR A 173 2.07 -11.91 -7.26
CA THR A 173 2.77 -10.62 -7.12
C THR A 173 2.20 -9.77 -5.98
N VAL A 174 0.88 -9.79 -5.76
CA VAL A 174 0.23 -9.12 -4.61
C VAL A 174 0.77 -9.66 -3.28
N LYS A 175 0.78 -10.98 -3.06
CA LYS A 175 1.28 -11.59 -1.82
C LYS A 175 2.76 -11.31 -1.57
N ALA A 176 3.57 -11.28 -2.62
CA ALA A 176 4.98 -10.91 -2.52
C ALA A 176 5.17 -9.43 -2.13
N VAL A 177 4.32 -8.52 -2.62
CA VAL A 177 4.26 -7.13 -2.15
C VAL A 177 3.81 -7.04 -0.70
N GLU A 178 2.79 -7.80 -0.30
CA GLU A 178 2.29 -7.84 1.09
C GLU A 178 3.38 -8.28 2.07
N GLU A 179 4.11 -9.36 1.76
CA GLU A 179 5.25 -9.81 2.56
C GLU A 179 6.34 -8.74 2.64
N ALA A 180 6.65 -8.08 1.53
CA ALA A 180 7.67 -7.03 1.49
C ALA A 180 7.30 -5.81 2.33
N MET A 181 6.10 -5.27 2.12
CA MET A 181 5.57 -4.15 2.88
C MET A 181 5.49 -4.46 4.38
N LYS A 182 5.04 -5.67 4.74
CA LYS A 182 5.02 -6.14 6.13
C LYS A 182 6.44 -6.30 6.70
N SER A 183 7.37 -6.84 5.91
CA SER A 183 8.78 -7.02 6.30
C SER A 183 9.52 -5.71 6.55
N TRP A 184 9.13 -4.61 5.88
CA TRP A 184 9.64 -3.28 6.19
C TRP A 184 8.91 -2.65 7.39
N TYR A 185 7.60 -2.89 7.56
CA TYR A 185 6.87 -2.40 8.74
C TYR A 185 7.37 -3.04 10.05
N ASP A 186 7.49 -4.37 10.08
CA ASP A 186 7.81 -5.14 11.29
C ASP A 186 9.21 -4.83 11.85
N GLU A 187 10.06 -4.11 11.11
CA GLU A 187 11.34 -3.63 11.62
C GLU A 187 11.20 -2.71 12.82
N VAL A 188 10.04 -2.06 13.01
CA VAL A 188 9.73 -1.28 14.22
C VAL A 188 9.92 -2.07 15.52
N GLY A 189 9.75 -3.40 15.48
CA GLY A 189 10.00 -4.30 16.62
C GLY A 189 11.48 -4.65 16.88
N LYS A 190 12.42 -4.16 16.07
CA LYS A 190 13.86 -4.45 16.16
C LYS A 190 14.67 -3.43 16.96
N ALA A 191 14.07 -2.31 17.36
CA ALA A 191 14.71 -1.27 18.14
C ALA A 191 13.71 -0.61 19.11
N THR A 192 14.22 -0.09 20.23
CA THR A 192 13.52 0.94 21.00
C THR A 192 13.59 2.26 20.26
N LEU A 193 12.46 2.93 20.04
CA LEU A 193 12.41 4.21 19.35
C LEU A 193 11.93 5.30 20.33
N GLY A 194 12.75 6.33 20.54
CA GLY A 194 12.47 7.41 21.48
C GLY A 194 11.43 8.44 20.96
N ASP A 195 11.38 9.58 21.64
CA ASP A 195 10.57 10.73 21.23
C ASP A 195 11.48 11.96 20.99
N PRO A 196 11.60 12.48 19.75
CA PRO A 196 11.03 11.96 18.52
C PRO A 196 11.68 10.63 18.07
N PRO A 197 10.96 9.74 17.34
CA PRO A 197 11.51 8.48 16.85
C PRO A 197 12.64 8.73 15.85
N LYS A 198 13.80 8.11 16.08
CA LYS A 198 15.00 8.28 15.27
C LYS A 198 15.30 7.05 14.41
N ALA A 199 15.81 7.27 13.19
CA ALA A 199 16.21 6.17 12.32
C ALA A 199 17.45 5.46 12.86
N THR A 200 17.44 4.14 12.82
CA THR A 200 18.60 3.28 13.13
C THR A 200 18.83 2.28 12.00
N ASN A 201 20.04 1.72 11.92
CA ASN A 201 20.37 0.70 10.91
C ASN A 201 19.46 -0.54 10.99
N ALA A 202 18.88 -0.83 12.16
CA ALA A 202 17.97 -1.96 12.35
C ALA A 202 16.55 -1.71 11.78
N VAL A 203 16.17 -0.44 11.56
CA VAL A 203 14.80 -0.04 11.18
C VAL A 203 14.75 0.70 9.84
N LYS A 204 15.75 0.52 8.96
CA LYS A 204 15.91 1.31 7.73
C LYS A 204 14.71 1.22 6.79
N GLY A 205 14.08 0.04 6.65
CA GLY A 205 12.87 -0.15 5.86
C GLY A 205 11.68 0.56 6.48
N PHE A 206 11.43 0.35 7.77
CA PHE A 206 10.38 1.06 8.51
C PHE A 206 10.52 2.58 8.36
N ALA A 207 11.71 3.11 8.68
CA ALA A 207 11.97 4.54 8.72
C ALA A 207 11.68 5.24 7.38
N ASN A 208 12.11 4.68 6.25
CA ASN A 208 11.93 5.32 4.96
C ASN A 208 10.50 5.18 4.42
N MET A 209 9.82 4.07 4.74
CA MET A 209 8.39 3.87 4.43
C MET A 209 7.49 4.86 5.20
N ILE A 210 7.86 5.21 6.43
CA ILE A 210 7.08 6.08 7.33
C ILE A 210 7.65 7.50 7.54
N HIS A 211 8.69 7.88 6.78
CA HIS A 211 9.27 9.22 6.77
C HIS A 211 8.21 10.26 6.42
N ASP A 212 7.88 11.18 7.34
CA ASP A 212 6.80 12.16 7.14
C ASP A 212 7.00 13.02 5.90
N GLU A 213 8.23 13.42 5.60
CA GLU A 213 8.54 14.24 4.42
C GLU A 213 8.30 13.55 3.08
N ASN A 214 8.24 12.21 3.00
CA ASN A 214 7.90 11.51 1.76
C ASN A 214 6.43 11.76 1.36
N GLY A 215 6.21 12.49 0.28
CA GLY A 215 4.89 12.71 -0.32
C GLY A 215 4.59 11.78 -1.49
N LYS A 216 5.60 11.10 -2.06
CA LYS A 216 5.44 10.23 -3.23
C LYS A 216 6.23 8.93 -3.12
N VAL A 217 5.69 7.88 -3.72
CA VAL A 217 6.40 6.61 -3.96
C VAL A 217 6.05 6.04 -5.33
N GLY A 218 7.00 5.36 -5.96
CA GLY A 218 6.75 4.48 -7.10
C GLY A 218 7.43 3.13 -6.86
N CYS A 219 6.75 2.03 -7.16
CA CYS A 219 7.20 0.69 -6.79
C CYS A 219 6.99 -0.33 -7.90
N ALA A 220 8.00 -1.15 -8.17
CA ALA A 220 7.95 -2.23 -9.15
C ALA A 220 8.31 -3.58 -8.53
N ILE A 221 7.74 -4.65 -9.09
CA ILE A 221 8.09 -6.03 -8.76
C ILE A 221 8.64 -6.74 -10.01
N LYS A 222 9.58 -7.66 -9.83
CA LYS A 222 10.20 -8.44 -10.91
C LYS A 222 10.34 -9.91 -10.51
N SER A 223 10.01 -10.82 -11.43
CA SER A 223 10.33 -12.25 -11.27
C SER A 223 11.82 -12.51 -11.52
N CYS A 224 12.48 -13.15 -10.56
CA CYS A 224 13.93 -13.35 -10.51
C CYS A 224 14.24 -14.80 -10.11
N SER A 225 14.38 -15.70 -11.09
CA SER A 225 14.85 -17.09 -10.94
C SER A 225 14.43 -17.81 -9.65
N GLY A 226 13.13 -18.08 -9.50
CA GLY A 226 12.57 -18.75 -8.31
C GLY A 226 12.26 -17.84 -7.12
N SER A 227 12.38 -16.52 -7.28
CA SER A 227 12.06 -15.50 -6.27
C SER A 227 11.43 -14.26 -6.90
N TRP A 228 10.89 -13.36 -6.09
CA TRP A 228 10.49 -12.02 -6.50
C TRP A 228 11.46 -10.98 -5.92
N LEU A 229 11.76 -9.93 -6.68
CA LEU A 229 12.37 -8.70 -6.17
C LEU A 229 11.35 -7.57 -6.25
N PHE A 230 11.01 -6.99 -5.10
CA PHE A 230 10.21 -5.77 -5.00
C PHE A 230 11.13 -4.58 -4.68
N ALA A 231 10.89 -3.45 -5.33
CA ALA A 231 11.61 -2.20 -5.12
C ALA A 231 10.63 -1.03 -5.03
N CYS A 232 10.81 -0.13 -4.05
CA CYS A 232 10.10 1.13 -3.93
C CYS A 232 11.08 2.29 -3.88
N LEU A 233 10.88 3.30 -4.72
CA LEU A 233 11.61 4.57 -4.74
C LEU A 233 10.71 5.68 -4.22
N TYR A 234 11.20 6.47 -3.26
CA TYR A 234 10.47 7.58 -2.64
C TYR A 234 10.91 8.93 -3.22
N ASP A 235 10.23 10.05 -2.90
CA ASP A 235 10.65 11.38 -3.35
C ASP A 235 11.83 11.98 -2.56
N GLN A 236 12.00 11.66 -1.28
CA GLN A 236 13.09 12.18 -0.46
C GLN A 236 14.33 11.24 -0.43
N PRO A 237 15.51 11.75 -0.02
CA PRO A 237 16.69 10.93 0.31
C PRO A 237 16.42 9.94 1.46
N PHE A 238 17.40 9.06 1.74
CA PHE A 238 17.32 8.19 2.91
C PHE A 238 17.32 9.00 4.21
N VAL A 239 16.41 8.67 5.14
CA VAL A 239 16.49 9.16 6.53
C VAL A 239 17.83 8.73 7.13
N ALA A 240 18.63 9.71 7.55
CA ALA A 240 19.95 9.46 8.13
C ALA A 240 19.84 8.87 9.54
N THR A 241 20.78 8.00 9.91
CA THR A 241 20.87 7.44 11.26
C THR A 241 20.91 8.55 12.32
N ASP A 242 20.27 8.31 13.46
CA ASP A 242 20.10 9.25 14.58
C ASP A 242 19.31 10.55 14.26
N SER A 243 18.81 10.70 13.03
CA SER A 243 17.87 11.77 12.65
C SER A 243 16.42 11.35 12.90
N PRO A 244 15.49 12.28 13.19
CA PRO A 244 14.07 11.98 13.31
C PRO A 244 13.53 11.29 12.04
N ILE A 245 12.61 10.34 12.23
CA ILE A 245 11.82 9.72 11.15
C ILE A 245 10.59 10.57 10.85
N TYR A 246 10.04 11.23 11.87
CA TYR A 246 8.97 12.21 11.74
C TYR A 246 8.95 13.17 12.93
N GLN A 247 8.28 14.29 12.77
CA GLN A 247 8.01 15.23 13.85
C GLN A 247 6.88 14.73 14.76
N SER A 248 7.22 14.46 16.02
CA SER A 248 6.24 14.09 17.05
C SER A 248 5.24 15.22 17.34
N GLY A 249 3.98 14.85 17.56
CA GLY A 249 2.95 15.76 18.02
C GLY A 249 1.55 15.19 17.77
N THR A 250 0.52 15.85 18.30
CA THR A 250 -0.87 15.44 18.08
C THR A 250 -1.17 15.36 16.57
N THR A 251 -1.78 14.24 16.14
CA THR A 251 -2.13 14.01 14.72
C THR A 251 -2.71 15.27 14.07
N CYS A 252 -2.20 15.65 12.90
CA CYS A 252 -2.57 16.84 12.12
C CYS A 252 -2.10 18.22 12.63
N THR A 253 -1.52 18.40 13.81
CA THR A 253 -1.24 19.76 14.33
C THR A 253 -0.11 20.51 13.63
N GLY A 254 0.74 19.83 12.85
CA GLY A 254 1.75 20.48 12.00
C GLY A 254 1.27 20.74 10.56
N CYS A 255 0.08 20.29 10.18
CA CYS A 255 -0.41 20.46 8.81
C CYS A 255 -0.71 21.94 8.47
N LYS A 256 -0.08 22.42 7.39
CA LYS A 256 -0.29 23.77 6.82
C LYS A 256 -1.64 23.92 6.10
N GLN A 257 -2.37 22.83 5.90
CA GLN A 257 -3.66 22.75 5.22
C GLN A 257 -4.59 21.77 5.95
N THR A 258 -5.88 21.75 5.60
CA THR A 258 -6.89 20.86 6.18
C THR A 258 -6.47 19.39 6.12
N CYS A 259 -6.42 18.73 7.27
CA CYS A 259 -5.95 17.36 7.40
C CYS A 259 -6.91 16.34 6.74
N VAL A 260 -6.37 15.53 5.84
CA VAL A 260 -7.11 14.52 5.06
C VAL A 260 -7.31 13.25 5.90
N GLY A 261 -8.56 12.76 5.93
CA GLY A 261 -8.92 11.51 6.62
C GLY A 261 -8.61 11.49 8.12
N HIS A 262 -8.56 12.66 8.77
CA HIS A 262 -8.15 12.85 10.17
C HIS A 262 -6.85 12.08 10.49
N THR A 263 -5.85 12.22 9.61
CA THR A 263 -4.59 11.46 9.68
C THR A 263 -3.43 12.19 9.02
N PHE A 264 -3.63 12.73 7.80
CA PHE A 264 -2.52 13.17 6.94
C PHE A 264 -2.59 14.64 6.58
N CYS A 265 -1.43 15.26 6.38
CA CYS A 265 -1.38 16.49 5.60
C CYS A 265 -1.53 16.18 4.09
N PRO A 266 -2.15 17.10 3.31
CA PRO A 266 -2.02 17.13 1.86
C PRO A 266 -0.56 17.29 1.42
#